data_AF-A0A7C1AAB7-F1
#
_entry.id   AF-A0A7C1AAB7-F1
#
_cell.length_a   1.000
_cell.length_b   1.000
_cell.length_c   1.000
_cell.angle_alpha   90.00
_cell.angle_beta   90.00
_cell.angle_gamma   90.00
#
_symmetry.space_group_name_H-M   'P 1'
#
loop_
_entity.id
_entity.type
_entity.pdbx_description
1 polymer ?
#
loop_
_entity_poly.entity_id
_entity_poly.type
_entity_poly.pdbx_seq_one_letter_code
_entity_poly.pdbx_strand_id
1 'polypeptide(L)' 'MENPDVTITSSYETASKIFKGDLNTQMAFMTGKIKVAGNMAKLMTQQAALGHYASATAGLDVEY' A
#
# COMPACT_ATOMS: atom_id res chain seq x y z
N MET A 1 6.55 19.60 2.16
CA MET A 1 6.21 18.24 2.64
C MET A 1 6.52 18.22 4.12
N GLU A 2 5.58 18.63 4.96
CA GLU A 2 5.83 18.75 6.39
C GLU A 2 5.13 17.59 7.11
N ASN A 3 5.94 16.69 7.67
CA ASN A 3 5.59 15.54 8.51
C ASN A 3 4.62 14.51 7.89
N PRO A 4 5.14 13.50 7.16
CA PRO A 4 4.31 12.38 6.73
C PRO A 4 3.77 11.61 7.95
N ASP A 5 2.48 11.26 7.91
CA ASP A 5 1.87 10.38 8.91
C ASP A 5 2.51 8.98 8.94
N VAL A 6 3.01 8.55 7.77
CA VAL A 6 3.66 7.27 7.56
C VAL A 6 4.79 7.44 6.55
N THR A 7 5.95 6.86 6.85
CA THR A 7 7.09 6.76 5.93
C THR A 7 7.31 5.29 5.59
N ILE A 8 7.38 4.99 4.29
CA ILE A 8 7.67 3.66 3.76
C ILE A 8 9.07 3.67 3.13
N THR A 9 9.91 2.72 3.56
CA THR A 9 11.28 2.59 3.06
C THR A 9 11.48 1.18 2.49
N SER A 10 12.04 1.09 1.28
CA SER A 10 12.44 -0.16 0.63
C SER A 10 13.60 0.08 -0.33
N SER A 11 14.24 -0.98 -0.83
CA SER A 11 15.19 -0.86 -1.95
C SER A 11 14.45 -0.62 -3.26
N TYR A 12 15.10 0.02 -4.23
CA TYR A 12 14.55 0.20 -5.57
C TYR A 12 14.15 -1.14 -6.22
N GLU A 13 14.98 -2.17 -6.06
CA GLU A 13 14.68 -3.51 -6.57
C GLU A 13 13.38 -4.07 -5.98
N THR A 14 13.19 -3.95 -4.67
CA THR A 14 11.98 -4.39 -3.98
C THR A 14 10.76 -3.62 -4.50
N ALA A 15 10.85 -2.29 -4.56
CA ALA A 15 9.78 -1.44 -5.07
C ALA A 15 9.42 -1.77 -6.53
N SER A 16 10.41 -2.00 -7.38
CA SER A 16 10.21 -2.35 -8.79
C SER A 16 9.50 -3.70 -8.95
N LYS A 17 9.91 -4.72 -8.19
CA LYS A 17 9.25 -6.04 -8.20
C LYS A 17 7.82 -5.98 -7.68
N ILE A 18 7.54 -5.17 -6.66
CA ILE A 18 6.18 -4.93 -6.17
C ILE A 18 5.33 -4.27 -7.24
N PHE A 19 5.86 -3.21 -7.88
CA PHE A 19 5.13 -2.47 -8.91
C PHE A 19 4.79 -3.33 -10.13
N LYS A 20 5.66 -4.27 -10.49
CA LYS A 20 5.43 -5.24 -11.57
C LYS A 20 4.48 -6.39 -11.20
N GLY A 21 4.17 -6.54 -9.91
CA GLY A 21 3.39 -7.68 -9.40
C GLY A 21 4.22 -8.95 -9.14
N ASP A 22 5.53 -8.92 -9.41
CA ASP A 22 6.45 -10.04 -9.20
C ASP A 22 6.69 -10.35 -7.71
N LEU A 23 6.46 -9.37 -6.84
CA LEU A 23 6.58 -9.51 -5.39
C LEU A 23 5.32 -8.98 -4.70
N ASN A 24 4.67 -9.86 -3.94
CA ASN A 24 3.51 -9.47 -3.14
C ASN A 24 3.92 -8.48 -2.02
N THR A 25 3.22 -7.35 -1.95
CA THR A 25 3.50 -6.27 -0.98
C THR A 25 3.37 -6.72 0.48
N GLN A 26 2.39 -7.55 0.80
CA GLN A 26 2.18 -8.07 2.15
C GLN A 26 3.33 -8.99 2.55
N MET A 27 3.77 -9.89 1.66
CA MET A 27 4.95 -10.73 1.87
C MET A 27 6.21 -9.88 2.05
N ALA A 28 6.40 -8.84 1.25
CA ALA A 28 7.54 -7.94 1.35
C ALA A 28 7.57 -7.17 2.69
N PHE A 29 6.41 -6.79 3.23
CA PHE A 29 6.28 -6.21 4.57
C PHE A 29 6.61 -7.23 5.67
N MET A 30 5.96 -8.40 5.65
CA MET A 30 6.16 -9.45 6.66
C MET A 30 7.59 -9.98 6.73
N THR A 31 8.32 -9.97 5.61
CA THR A 31 9.73 -10.39 5.52
C THR A 31 10.74 -9.25 5.76
N GLY A 32 10.27 -8.04 6.07
CA GLY A 32 11.12 -6.89 6.38
C GLY A 32 11.80 -6.23 5.17
N LYS A 33 11.43 -6.60 3.94
CA LYS A 33 11.88 -5.94 2.70
C LYS A 33 11.25 -4.55 2.53
N ILE A 34 10.05 -4.36 3.10
CA ILE A 34 9.43 -3.05 3.29
C ILE A 34 9.47 -2.72 4.78
N LYS A 35 9.99 -1.55 5.12
CA LYS A 35 9.90 -0.98 6.46
C LYS A 35 8.88 0.13 6.46
N VAL A 36 8.06 0.16 7.50
CA VAL A 36 7.03 1.18 7.68
C VAL A 36 7.25 1.83 9.03
N ALA A 37 7.32 3.16 9.06
CA ALA A 37 7.47 3.97 10.26
C ALA A 37 6.34 5.01 10.33
N GLY A 38 5.99 5.46 11.54
CA GLY A 38 4.91 6.42 11.77
C GLY A 38 3.66 5.78 12.37
N ASN A 39 2.49 6.34 12.10
CA ASN A 39 1.23 5.95 12.74
C ASN A 39 0.53 4.80 12.01
N MET A 40 0.67 3.58 12.51
CA MET A 40 0.05 2.39 11.93
C MET A 40 -1.46 2.32 12.06
N ALA A 41 -2.05 2.96 13.07
CA ALA A 41 -3.50 3.07 13.14
C ALA A 41 -4.05 3.88 11.96
N LYS A 42 -3.39 5.00 11.60
CA LYS A 42 -3.74 5.79 10.41
C LYS A 42 -3.53 5.00 9.11
N LEU A 43 -2.48 4.19 9.01
CA LEU A 43 -2.26 3.35 7.83
C LEU A 43 -3.40 2.33 7.65
N MET A 44 -3.78 1.64 8.73
CA MET A 44 -4.82 0.60 8.69
C MET A 44 -6.22 1.19 8.41
N THR A 45 -6.54 2.38 8.95
CA THR A 45 -7.81 3.05 8.62
C THR A 45 -7.87 3.46 7.15
N GLN A 46 -6.76 3.91 6.56
CA GLN A 46 -6.69 4.19 5.13
C GLN A 46 -6.83 2.92 4.28
N GLN A 47 -6.28 1.79 4.71
CA GLN A 47 -6.48 0.50 4.02
C GLN A 47 -7.96 0.11 3.98
N ALA A 48 -8.68 0.29 5.10
CA ALA A 48 -10.13 0.06 5.13
C ALA A 48 -10.88 1.00 4.17
N ALA A 49 -10.50 2.28 4.13
CA ALA A 49 -11.08 3.25 3.19
C ALA A 49 -10.85 2.86 1.72
N LEU A 50 -9.66 2.36 1.36
CA LEU A 50 -9.38 1.83 0.03
C LEU A 50 -10.21 0.58 -0.29
N GLY A 51 -10.42 -0.31 0.68
CA GLY A 51 -11.28 -1.48 0.52
C GLY A 51 -12.76 -1.11 0.31
N HIS A 52 -13.26 -0.12 1.05
CA HIS A 52 -14.60 0.43 0.83
C HIS A 52 -14.74 1.11 -0.53
N TYR A 53 -13.73 1.86 -0.97
CA TYR A 53 -13.70 2.45 -2.30
C TYR A 53 -13.73 1.38 -3.40
N ALA A 54 -12.85 0.37 -3.32
CA ALA A 54 -12.83 -0.73 -4.27
C ALA A 54 -14.17 -1.50 -4.32
N SER A 55 -14.83 -1.66 -3.18
CA SER A 55 -16.17 -2.28 -3.12
C SER A 55 -17.24 -1.40 -3.76
N ALA A 56 -17.16 -0.09 -3.54
CA ALA A 56 -18.10 0.88 -4.11
C ALA A 56 -17.92 1.05 -5.63
N THR A 57 -16.68 0.92 -6.13
CA THR A 57 -16.39 1.02 -7.57
C THR A 57 -16.52 -0.31 -8.32
N ALA A 58 -16.50 -1.46 -7.64
CA ALA A 58 -16.70 -2.77 -8.26
C ALA A 58 -18.10 -2.94 -8.91
N GLY A 59 -19.09 -2.15 -8.51
CA GLY A 59 -20.41 -2.10 -9.12
C GLY A 59 -20.60 -0.98 -10.15
N LEU A 60 -19.57 -0.16 -10.39
CA LEU A 60 -19.60 0.85 -11.44
C LEU A 60 -19.02 0.20 -12.71
N ASP A 61 -19.87 -0.02 -13.72
CA ASP A 61 -19.39 -0.30 -15.07
C ASP A 61 -18.60 0.92 -15.54
N VAL A 62 -17.27 0.86 -15.40
CA VAL A 62 -16.37 1.84 -15.99
C VAL A 62 -16.23 1.46 -17.46
N GLU A 63 -17.10 2.01 -18.30
CA GLU A 63 -16.85 2.05 -19.75
C GLU A 63 -15.56 2.85 -19.99
N TYR A 64 -14.60 2.21 -20.64
CA TYR A 64 -13.36 2.81 -21.12
C TYR A 64 -13.54 3.35 -22.54
#